data_AF-A0A850GHB8-F1
#
_entry.id   AF-A0A850GHB8-F1
#
_cell.length_a   1.000
_cell.length_b   1.000
_cell.length_c   1.000
_cell.angle_alpha   90.00
_cell.angle_beta   90.00
_cell.angle_gamma   90.00
#
_symmetry.space_group_name_H-M   'P 1'
#
loop_
_entity.id
_entity.type
_entity.pdbx_description
1 polymer ?
#
loop_
_entity_poly.entity_id
_entity_poly.type
_entity_poly.pdbx_seq_one_letter_code
_entity_poly.pdbx_strand_id
1 'polypeptide(L)'
;MKHPTSPRTPSPSSARRAPLPSLALLLGAALFACTGETEDEGGDDVGDDEVSLGSTPLANCEAAMFTYEQIVAELALPNPDPEYIIDLYRGDAPDFSDESPVLGGTALQRWVREVDARLGRVETGLLVDDAAIEAALDLAVASEDSLERRMALLEIIGTMRLVASLDTRERLASLSEVLPDPDRDPAVLRADWDQAYCVWTGVLGPLSTQATADEGAVEPTGVDWDAQILEAFEDGYAGLEGPEEAWAPDDWVTKAAKQKVEKSTFAVIDRRIVALAQDALDGGDEAAAHEALGLFDILEDRINERNTPAVEGIREMLAGDTAAIDPAWIEEQMAIAFVKRARKYCDEALDEGSIGTPDGYKGAWEGTIYSQVVLPLMIEYVDGFDAETYLQAWADYRAAMIADDSEAALEISPQLIEANCALQDALGIAECTADQDESA
;
A
#
# COMPACT_ATOMS: atom_id res chain seq x y z
N MET A 1 49.44 19.60 47.64
CA MET A 1 50.28 18.61 46.91
C MET A 1 49.44 17.35 46.78
N LYS A 2 48.51 17.22 45.83
CA LYS A 2 48.66 16.85 44.40
C LYS A 2 49.56 15.63 44.19
N HIS A 3 48.95 14.45 44.04
CA HIS A 3 49.14 13.54 42.91
C HIS A 3 47.84 12.74 42.64
N PRO A 4 47.56 12.35 41.38
CA PRO A 4 46.21 12.12 40.88
C PRO A 4 45.82 10.65 40.78
N THR A 5 44.53 10.37 40.91
CA THR A 5 43.87 9.12 40.52
C THR A 5 43.40 9.20 39.07
N SER A 6 43.82 8.24 38.24
CA SER A 6 43.40 8.06 36.85
C SER A 6 41.88 7.86 36.70
N PRO A 7 41.28 8.32 35.59
CA PRO A 7 39.94 7.93 35.21
C PRO A 7 39.94 6.54 34.56
N ARG A 8 38.98 5.70 34.96
CA ARG A 8 38.62 4.45 34.27
C ARG A 8 37.90 4.80 32.99
N THR A 9 38.41 4.32 31.86
CA THR A 9 37.70 4.22 30.58
C THR A 9 36.59 3.17 30.69
N PRO A 10 35.36 3.44 30.19
CA PRO A 10 34.38 2.39 29.99
C PRO A 10 34.77 1.52 28.80
N SER A 11 34.63 0.21 28.99
CA SER A 11 34.85 -0.83 27.99
C SER A 11 33.76 -0.73 26.90
N PRO A 12 34.09 -0.91 25.61
CA PRO A 12 33.08 -0.97 24.56
C PRO A 12 32.24 -2.24 24.74
N SER A 13 30.94 -2.02 24.92
CA SER A 13 29.91 -3.05 24.80
C SER A 13 29.98 -3.67 23.41
N SER A 14 30.07 -4.99 23.37
CA SER A 14 30.03 -5.79 22.15
C SER A 14 28.67 -5.63 21.47
N ALA A 15 28.63 -4.89 20.37
CA ALA A 15 27.54 -4.96 19.40
C ALA A 15 27.41 -6.41 18.91
N ARG A 16 26.33 -7.09 19.32
CA ARG A 16 25.91 -8.35 18.71
C ARG A 16 25.34 -8.00 17.36
N ARG A 17 26.10 -8.25 16.29
CA ARG A 17 25.57 -8.31 14.93
C ARG A 17 24.55 -9.45 14.88
N ALA A 18 23.29 -9.12 14.61
CA ALA A 18 22.31 -10.09 14.17
C ALA A 18 22.77 -10.67 12.81
N PRO A 19 22.63 -11.98 12.57
CA PRO A 19 22.93 -12.56 11.27
C PRO A 19 21.84 -12.17 10.27
N LEU A 20 22.27 -11.69 9.10
CA LEU A 20 21.45 -11.52 7.89
C LEU A 20 20.63 -12.79 7.63
N PRO A 21 19.30 -12.72 7.44
CA PRO A 21 18.54 -13.87 6.99
C PRO A 21 19.00 -14.20 5.57
N SER A 22 19.50 -15.42 5.41
CA SER A 22 19.87 -15.96 4.10
C SER A 22 18.60 -16.14 3.27
N LEU A 23 18.39 -15.28 2.27
CA LEU A 23 17.51 -15.56 1.14
C LEU A 23 18.03 -16.82 0.45
N ALA A 24 17.38 -17.95 0.70
CA ALA A 24 17.70 -19.21 0.05
C ALA A 24 16.40 -19.99 -0.21
N LEU A 25 16.05 -20.05 -1.50
CA LEU A 25 15.21 -21.05 -2.17
C LEU A 25 13.72 -21.13 -1.81
N LEU A 26 12.91 -20.37 -2.55
CA LEU A 26 11.59 -20.83 -3.02
C LEU A 26 11.63 -20.97 -4.55
N LEU A 27 12.41 -21.95 -5.02
CA LEU A 27 12.37 -22.45 -6.39
C LEU A 27 12.06 -23.95 -6.29
N GLY A 28 10.80 -24.32 -6.47
CA GLY A 28 10.44 -25.74 -6.44
C GLY A 28 8.95 -26.04 -6.39
N ALA A 29 8.21 -25.77 -7.46
CA ALA A 29 6.99 -26.52 -7.80
C ALA A 29 6.59 -26.34 -9.28
N ALA A 30 7.51 -26.61 -10.21
CA ALA A 30 7.13 -26.92 -11.59
C ALA A 30 8.03 -28.05 -12.09
N LEU A 31 7.43 -29.05 -12.71
CA LEU A 31 8.01 -30.30 -13.25
C LEU A 31 7.99 -31.49 -12.26
N PHE A 32 6.88 -32.24 -12.27
CA PHE A 32 6.87 -33.69 -12.57
C PHE A 32 5.42 -34.22 -12.53
N ALA A 33 4.78 -34.33 -13.69
CA ALA A 33 3.66 -35.25 -13.90
C ALA A 33 3.61 -35.68 -15.37
N CYS A 34 4.59 -36.49 -15.76
CA CYS A 34 4.51 -37.35 -16.94
C CYS A 34 4.94 -38.73 -16.48
N THR A 35 3.97 -39.59 -16.14
CA THR A 35 3.93 -41.04 -16.45
C THR A 35 2.78 -41.70 -15.69
N GLY A 36 1.93 -42.44 -16.40
CA GLY A 36 1.12 -43.51 -15.80
C GLY A 36 -0.28 -43.63 -16.39
N GLU A 37 -0.43 -44.40 -17.46
CA GLU A 37 -1.72 -44.93 -17.90
C GLU A 37 -2.30 -45.82 -16.79
N THR A 38 -3.46 -45.44 -16.26
CA THR A 38 -4.41 -46.37 -15.65
C THR A 38 -5.81 -45.99 -16.11
N GLU A 39 -6.44 -46.93 -16.81
CA GLU A 39 -7.87 -46.94 -17.14
C GLU A 39 -8.65 -46.85 -15.84
N ASP A 40 -9.47 -45.81 -15.67
CA ASP A 40 -10.54 -45.80 -14.68
C ASP A 40 -11.74 -44.99 -15.19
N GLU A 41 -12.90 -45.49 -14.81
CA GLU A 41 -14.20 -45.31 -15.43
C GLU A 41 -14.69 -43.86 -15.40
N GLY A 42 -15.08 -43.34 -16.57
CA GLY A 42 -15.64 -42.00 -16.74
C GLY A 42 -16.99 -41.85 -16.03
N GLY A 43 -16.94 -41.23 -14.84
CA GLY A 43 -17.98 -40.34 -14.38
C GLY A 43 -17.68 -38.95 -14.92
N ASP A 44 -18.57 -38.42 -15.75
CA ASP A 44 -18.60 -36.99 -16.10
C ASP A 44 -18.97 -36.20 -14.84
N ASP A 45 -17.99 -36.01 -13.96
CA ASP A 45 -17.98 -34.93 -12.98
C ASP A 45 -17.34 -33.75 -13.70
N VAL A 46 -18.15 -33.03 -14.48
CA VAL A 46 -17.80 -31.68 -14.91
C VAL A 46 -17.89 -30.86 -13.63
N GLY A 47 -16.82 -30.89 -12.84
CA GLY A 47 -16.63 -29.92 -11.78
C GLY A 47 -16.73 -28.56 -12.43
N ASP A 48 -17.68 -27.74 -11.97
CA ASP A 48 -17.57 -26.30 -12.15
C ASP A 48 -16.23 -25.93 -11.51
N ASP A 49 -15.19 -25.78 -12.33
CA ASP A 49 -13.91 -25.24 -11.89
C ASP A 49 -14.21 -23.83 -11.40
N GLU A 50 -14.38 -23.71 -10.08
CA GLU A 50 -14.64 -22.44 -9.41
C GLU A 50 -13.49 -21.50 -9.76
N VAL A 51 -13.82 -20.46 -10.53
CA VAL A 51 -12.82 -19.50 -11.01
C VAL A 51 -12.32 -18.73 -9.79
N SER A 52 -11.08 -18.94 -9.39
CA SER A 52 -10.48 -18.29 -8.22
C SER A 52 -9.80 -16.97 -8.57
N LEU A 53 -9.58 -16.12 -7.57
CA LEU A 53 -8.68 -14.96 -7.69
C LEU A 53 -7.32 -15.39 -8.28
N GLY A 54 -6.80 -14.61 -9.22
CA GLY A 54 -5.52 -14.84 -9.89
C GLY A 54 -5.52 -16.00 -10.88
N SER A 55 -6.68 -16.57 -11.23
CA SER A 55 -6.76 -17.67 -12.21
C SER A 55 -6.75 -17.19 -13.66
N THR A 56 -7.02 -15.90 -13.91
CA THR A 56 -6.89 -15.32 -15.26
C THR A 56 -5.42 -15.32 -15.70
N PRO A 57 -5.07 -15.90 -16.85
CA PRO A 57 -3.70 -15.81 -17.37
C PRO A 57 -3.36 -14.37 -17.77
N LEU A 58 -2.39 -13.77 -17.09
CA LEU A 58 -1.99 -12.37 -17.28
C LEU A 58 -0.51 -12.27 -17.65
N ALA A 59 -0.12 -12.91 -18.77
CA ALA A 59 1.27 -13.06 -19.17
C ALA A 59 2.08 -11.73 -19.20
N ASN A 60 1.44 -10.61 -19.59
CA ASN A 60 2.09 -9.30 -19.59
C ASN A 60 2.33 -8.76 -18.16
N CYS A 61 1.36 -8.94 -17.26
CA CYS A 61 1.54 -8.58 -15.86
C CYS A 61 2.62 -9.45 -15.21
N GLU A 62 2.52 -10.78 -15.37
CA GLU A 62 3.49 -11.73 -14.82
C GLU A 62 4.93 -11.41 -15.30
N ALA A 63 5.11 -11.11 -16.59
CA ALA A 63 6.40 -10.73 -17.15
C ALA A 63 6.90 -9.38 -16.60
N ALA A 64 6.02 -8.39 -16.43
CA ALA A 64 6.37 -7.11 -15.82
C ALA A 64 6.79 -7.28 -14.36
N MET A 65 6.01 -8.02 -13.57
CA MET A 65 6.29 -8.27 -12.14
C MET A 65 7.57 -9.08 -11.94
N PHE A 66 7.83 -10.08 -12.79
CA PHE A 66 9.10 -10.81 -12.77
C PHE A 66 10.31 -9.90 -13.09
N THR A 67 10.14 -8.97 -14.03
CA THR A 67 11.19 -7.99 -14.37
C THR A 67 11.42 -7.01 -13.21
N TYR A 68 10.35 -6.54 -12.57
CA TYR A 68 10.44 -5.71 -11.36
C TYR A 68 11.17 -6.44 -10.22
N GLU A 69 10.84 -7.71 -9.96
CA GLU A 69 11.51 -8.53 -8.95
C GLU A 69 13.02 -8.63 -9.21
N GLN A 70 13.44 -8.77 -10.47
CA GLN A 70 14.86 -8.78 -10.83
C GLN A 70 15.54 -7.43 -10.58
N ILE A 71 14.88 -6.31 -10.88
CA ILE A 71 15.41 -4.97 -10.57
C ILE A 71 15.58 -4.81 -9.05
N VAL A 72 14.59 -5.19 -8.25
CA VAL A 72 14.67 -5.15 -6.79
C VAL A 72 15.81 -6.03 -6.27
N ALA A 73 15.98 -7.24 -6.83
CA ALA A 73 17.04 -8.15 -6.45
C ALA A 73 18.44 -7.61 -6.80
N GLU A 74 18.59 -6.97 -7.97
CA GLU A 74 19.84 -6.30 -8.38
C GLU A 74 20.17 -5.14 -7.43
N LEU A 75 19.16 -4.37 -7.01
CA LEU A 75 19.34 -3.23 -6.10
C LEU A 75 19.67 -3.62 -4.67
N ALA A 76 19.35 -4.85 -4.26
CA ALA A 76 19.79 -5.40 -2.99
C ALA A 76 21.30 -5.74 -2.97
N LEU A 77 21.98 -5.75 -4.13
CA LEU A 77 23.42 -6.01 -4.19
C LEU A 77 24.24 -4.81 -3.66
N PRO A 78 25.45 -5.04 -3.11
CA PRO A 78 26.31 -3.95 -2.65
C PRO A 78 26.75 -2.97 -3.76
N ASN A 79 26.78 -3.45 -5.01
CA ASN A 79 27.12 -2.67 -6.20
C ASN A 79 26.17 -3.08 -7.33
N PRO A 80 24.95 -2.50 -7.40
CA PRO A 80 24.03 -2.79 -8.48
C PRO A 80 24.62 -2.37 -9.83
N ASP A 81 24.37 -3.15 -10.88
CA ASP A 81 24.77 -2.88 -12.26
C ASP A 81 23.69 -2.04 -12.99
N PRO A 82 23.92 -0.74 -13.24
CA PRO A 82 22.94 0.09 -13.93
C PRO A 82 22.64 -0.38 -15.35
N GLU A 83 23.62 -0.97 -16.05
CA GLU A 83 23.41 -1.45 -17.42
C GLU A 83 22.47 -2.65 -17.45
N TYR A 84 22.57 -3.55 -16.46
CA TYR A 84 21.62 -4.66 -16.34
C TYR A 84 20.21 -4.16 -16.01
N ILE A 85 20.06 -3.16 -15.14
CA ILE A 85 18.74 -2.56 -14.84
C ILE A 85 18.17 -1.86 -16.08
N ILE A 86 19.01 -1.19 -16.88
CA ILE A 86 18.62 -0.62 -18.18
C ILE A 86 18.10 -1.71 -19.12
N ASP A 87 18.81 -2.83 -19.24
CA ASP A 87 18.40 -3.95 -20.08
C ASP A 87 17.06 -4.55 -19.60
N LEU A 88 16.85 -4.63 -18.29
CA LEU A 88 15.58 -5.08 -17.72
C LEU A 88 14.42 -4.11 -18.00
N TYR A 89 14.66 -2.81 -17.92
CA TYR A 89 13.59 -1.82 -18.14
C TYR A 89 13.33 -1.58 -19.63
N ARG A 90 14.36 -1.20 -20.40
CA ARG A 90 14.24 -0.84 -21.82
C ARG A 90 14.16 -2.07 -22.74
N GLY A 91 14.86 -3.15 -22.39
CA GLY A 91 14.97 -4.34 -23.23
C GLY A 91 15.83 -4.11 -24.49
N ASP A 92 15.95 -5.16 -25.30
CA ASP A 92 16.41 -5.02 -26.68
C ASP A 92 15.33 -4.34 -27.54
N ALA A 93 15.76 -3.64 -28.60
CA ALA A 93 14.96 -2.86 -29.57
C ALA A 93 13.51 -3.38 -29.85
N PRO A 94 12.54 -2.48 -30.10
CA PRO A 94 11.13 -2.65 -29.77
C PRO A 94 10.46 -3.92 -30.32
N ASP A 95 9.74 -4.60 -29.44
CA ASP A 95 8.72 -5.58 -29.78
C ASP A 95 7.55 -4.89 -30.49
N PHE A 96 7.20 -5.38 -31.68
CA PHE A 96 6.13 -4.88 -32.55
C PHE A 96 4.89 -5.78 -32.49
N SER A 97 4.70 -6.56 -31.42
CA SER A 97 3.45 -7.30 -31.22
C SER A 97 2.26 -6.32 -31.15
N ASP A 98 1.22 -6.59 -31.94
CA ASP A 98 0.02 -5.74 -32.11
C ASP A 98 -0.88 -5.70 -30.85
N GLU A 99 -0.35 -6.04 -29.68
CA GLU A 99 -1.12 -6.26 -28.43
C GLU A 99 -1.17 -5.02 -27.53
N SER A 100 -0.33 -4.01 -27.75
CA SER A 100 -0.34 -2.75 -26.97
C SER A 100 -0.40 -1.50 -27.87
N PRO A 101 -1.15 -0.46 -27.49
CA PRO A 101 -1.17 0.82 -28.21
C PRO A 101 0.13 1.63 -28.06
N VAL A 102 1.05 1.21 -27.18
CA VAL A 102 2.33 1.89 -26.92
C VAL A 102 3.48 1.08 -27.54
N LEU A 103 4.22 1.69 -28.47
CA LEU A 103 5.33 1.03 -29.17
C LEU A 103 6.58 0.88 -28.27
N GLY A 104 7.08 -0.35 -28.15
CA GLY A 104 8.42 -0.66 -27.65
C GLY A 104 8.58 -0.81 -26.13
N GLY A 105 9.70 -1.41 -25.73
CA GLY A 105 10.06 -1.66 -24.33
C GLY A 105 9.82 -3.11 -23.87
N THR A 106 10.35 -3.46 -22.70
CA THR A 106 9.98 -4.70 -21.99
C THR A 106 8.52 -4.64 -21.51
N ALA A 107 8.00 -5.74 -20.99
CA ALA A 107 6.68 -5.77 -20.36
C ALA A 107 6.55 -4.74 -19.22
N LEU A 108 7.63 -4.51 -18.46
CA LEU A 108 7.65 -3.55 -17.36
C LEU A 108 7.54 -2.10 -17.83
N GLN A 109 8.34 -1.69 -18.81
CA GLN A 109 8.25 -0.34 -19.37
C GLN A 109 6.90 -0.11 -20.06
N ARG A 110 6.38 -1.11 -20.78
CA ARG A 110 5.05 -1.02 -21.39
C ARG A 110 3.97 -0.79 -20.34
N TRP A 111 3.97 -1.56 -19.25
CA TRP A 111 3.03 -1.38 -18.15
C TRP A 111 3.09 0.04 -17.57
N VAL A 112 4.27 0.58 -17.26
CA VAL A 112 4.42 1.96 -16.76
C VAL A 112 3.82 2.97 -17.74
N ARG A 113 4.16 2.86 -19.02
CA ARG A 113 3.66 3.78 -20.05
C ARG A 113 2.14 3.69 -20.26
N GLU A 114 1.59 2.48 -20.18
CA GLU A 114 0.15 2.25 -20.27
C GLU A 114 -0.60 2.89 -19.09
N VAL A 115 -0.06 2.79 -17.88
CA VAL A 115 -0.62 3.44 -16.69
C VAL A 115 -0.53 4.96 -16.82
N ASP A 116 0.62 5.51 -17.19
CA ASP A 116 0.79 6.95 -17.43
C ASP A 116 -0.22 7.47 -18.46
N ALA A 117 -0.35 6.77 -19.59
CA ALA A 117 -1.26 7.15 -20.67
C ALA A 117 -2.73 7.05 -20.24
N ARG A 118 -3.12 5.98 -19.54
CA ARG A 118 -4.49 5.76 -19.08
C ARG A 118 -4.91 6.79 -18.04
N LEU A 119 -4.02 7.12 -17.11
CA LEU A 119 -4.26 8.12 -16.05
C LEU A 119 -4.05 9.57 -16.54
N GLY A 120 -3.60 9.76 -17.77
CA GLY A 120 -3.34 11.09 -18.34
C GLY A 120 -2.15 11.81 -17.68
N ARG A 121 -1.20 11.06 -17.10
CA ARG A 121 0.04 11.57 -16.50
C ARG A 121 1.04 11.93 -17.59
N VAL A 122 0.75 13.03 -18.28
CA VAL A 122 1.54 13.55 -19.38
C VAL A 122 1.92 15.01 -19.11
N GLU A 123 3.22 15.27 -19.03
CA GLU A 123 3.76 16.63 -18.89
C GLU A 123 4.63 16.99 -20.09
N THR A 124 4.34 18.13 -20.72
CA THR A 124 5.05 18.60 -21.92
C THR A 124 5.13 17.58 -23.08
N GLY A 125 4.20 16.62 -23.13
CA GLY A 125 4.14 15.57 -24.14
C GLY A 125 4.96 14.31 -23.80
N LEU A 126 5.50 14.21 -22.59
CA LEU A 126 6.19 13.03 -22.06
C LEU A 126 5.31 12.35 -20.99
N LEU A 127 5.36 11.02 -20.96
CA LEU A 127 4.75 10.21 -19.91
C LEU A 127 5.57 10.41 -18.63
N VAL A 128 4.93 10.88 -17.56
CA VAL A 128 5.62 11.45 -16.39
C VAL A 128 6.46 10.40 -15.67
N ASP A 129 5.88 9.24 -15.38
CA ASP A 129 6.54 8.21 -14.56
C ASP A 129 7.59 7.44 -15.39
N ASP A 130 7.33 7.16 -16.68
CA ASP A 130 8.35 6.63 -17.62
C ASP A 130 9.54 7.59 -17.75
N ALA A 131 9.27 8.90 -17.90
CA ALA A 131 10.35 9.89 -18.01
C ALA A 131 11.17 10.02 -16.71
N ALA A 132 10.54 9.88 -15.55
CA ALA A 132 11.24 9.87 -14.27
C ALA A 132 12.18 8.66 -14.14
N ILE A 133 11.71 7.45 -14.49
CA ILE A 133 12.55 6.25 -14.49
C ILE A 133 13.72 6.40 -15.49
N GLU A 134 13.45 6.90 -16.69
CA GLU A 134 14.50 7.13 -17.70
C GLU A 134 15.56 8.14 -17.23
N ALA A 135 15.14 9.22 -16.56
CA ALA A 135 16.06 10.20 -15.99
C ALA A 135 16.92 9.62 -14.85
N ALA A 136 16.31 8.79 -13.98
CA ALA A 136 17.01 8.09 -12.92
C ALA A 136 18.05 7.09 -13.45
N LEU A 137 17.72 6.35 -14.51
CA LEU A 137 18.66 5.45 -15.21
C LEU A 137 19.84 6.22 -15.81
N ASP A 138 19.57 7.33 -16.49
CA ASP A 138 20.62 8.17 -17.10
C ASP A 138 21.55 8.77 -16.03
N LEU A 139 21.00 9.20 -14.89
CA LEU A 139 21.79 9.67 -13.75
C LEU A 139 22.66 8.57 -13.15
N ALA A 140 22.11 7.36 -12.96
CA ALA A 140 22.83 6.23 -12.39
C ALA A 140 24.05 5.82 -13.23
N VAL A 141 23.93 5.86 -14.57
CA VAL A 141 25.04 5.58 -15.50
C VAL A 141 26.06 6.71 -15.50
N ALA A 142 25.61 7.97 -15.47
CA ALA A 142 26.49 9.13 -15.53
C ALA A 142 27.26 9.38 -14.23
N SER A 143 26.72 8.96 -13.08
CA SER A 143 27.33 9.23 -11.77
C SER A 143 28.57 8.38 -11.53
N GLU A 144 29.66 9.03 -11.13
CA GLU A 144 30.88 8.38 -10.64
C GLU A 144 30.81 8.10 -9.12
N ASP A 145 29.86 8.71 -8.40
CA ASP A 145 29.63 8.51 -6.98
C ASP A 145 28.71 7.30 -6.76
N SER A 146 29.19 6.30 -6.01
CA SER A 146 28.42 5.09 -5.71
C SER A 146 27.13 5.36 -4.94
N LEU A 147 27.11 6.40 -4.09
CA LEU A 147 25.95 6.75 -3.29
C LEU A 147 24.89 7.44 -4.16
N GLU A 148 25.29 8.46 -4.94
CA GLU A 148 24.39 9.14 -5.89
C GLU A 148 23.80 8.14 -6.90
N ARG A 149 24.63 7.24 -7.44
CA ARG A 149 24.15 6.14 -8.29
C ARG A 149 23.11 5.28 -7.57
N ARG A 150 23.37 4.88 -6.33
CA ARG A 150 22.43 4.06 -5.55
C ARG A 150 21.12 4.80 -5.32
N MET A 151 21.16 6.09 -4.98
CA MET A 151 19.95 6.90 -4.77
C MET A 151 19.13 7.00 -6.06
N ALA A 152 19.77 7.35 -7.18
CA ALA A 152 19.10 7.38 -8.48
C ALA A 152 18.41 6.04 -8.81
N LEU A 153 19.06 4.91 -8.53
CA LEU A 153 18.44 3.62 -8.78
C LEU A 153 17.28 3.29 -7.81
N LEU A 154 17.28 3.81 -6.58
CA LEU A 154 16.16 3.66 -5.65
C LEU A 154 14.94 4.49 -6.07
N GLU A 155 15.15 5.63 -6.74
CA GLU A 155 14.05 6.43 -7.34
C GLU A 155 13.24 5.61 -8.35
N ILE A 156 13.87 4.66 -9.05
CA ILE A 156 13.19 3.74 -9.97
C ILE A 156 12.17 2.88 -9.22
N ILE A 157 12.57 2.28 -8.10
CA ILE A 157 11.66 1.48 -7.26
C ILE A 157 10.55 2.37 -6.70
N GLY A 158 10.87 3.55 -6.19
CA GLY A 158 9.89 4.51 -5.67
C GLY A 158 8.83 4.85 -6.73
N THR A 159 9.27 5.17 -7.94
CA THR A 159 8.38 5.47 -9.08
C THR A 159 7.53 4.26 -9.46
N MET A 160 8.10 3.05 -9.53
CA MET A 160 7.34 1.84 -9.84
C MET A 160 6.28 1.51 -8.78
N ARG A 161 6.58 1.75 -7.49
CA ARG A 161 5.59 1.59 -6.41
C ARG A 161 4.48 2.62 -6.49
N LEU A 162 4.79 3.87 -6.86
CA LEU A 162 3.78 4.89 -7.14
C LEU A 162 2.86 4.45 -8.30
N VAL A 163 3.45 4.02 -9.42
CA VAL A 163 2.70 3.52 -10.59
C VAL A 163 1.80 2.35 -10.19
N ALA A 164 2.30 1.37 -9.43
CA ALA A 164 1.50 0.24 -8.94
C ALA A 164 0.33 0.69 -8.06
N SER A 165 0.58 1.61 -7.12
CA SER A 165 -0.46 2.17 -6.26
C SER A 165 -1.56 2.83 -7.08
N LEU A 166 -1.19 3.65 -8.08
CA LEU A 166 -2.13 4.33 -8.95
C LEU A 166 -2.91 3.36 -9.86
N ASP A 167 -2.25 2.37 -10.45
CA ASP A 167 -2.86 1.35 -11.32
C ASP A 167 -3.87 0.50 -10.55
N THR A 168 -3.48 -0.06 -9.39
CA THR A 168 -4.38 -0.84 -8.54
C THR A 168 -5.58 0.00 -8.10
N ARG A 169 -5.36 1.25 -7.66
CA ARG A 169 -6.44 2.15 -7.21
C ARG A 169 -7.44 2.45 -8.32
N GLU A 170 -6.97 2.81 -9.50
CA GLU A 170 -7.85 3.17 -10.61
C GLU A 170 -8.65 1.97 -11.11
N ARG A 171 -8.02 0.80 -11.23
CA ARG A 171 -8.71 -0.43 -11.63
C ARG A 171 -9.81 -0.80 -10.65
N LEU A 172 -9.48 -0.89 -9.36
CA LEU A 172 -10.48 -1.23 -8.34
C LEU A 172 -11.60 -0.18 -8.26
N ALA A 173 -11.28 1.11 -8.38
CA ALA A 173 -12.29 2.17 -8.42
C ALA A 173 -13.22 1.99 -9.62
N SER A 174 -12.67 1.73 -10.81
CA SER A 174 -13.45 1.52 -12.03
C SER A 174 -14.40 0.34 -11.91
N LEU A 175 -13.95 -0.74 -11.25
CA LEU A 175 -14.73 -1.97 -11.02
C LEU A 175 -15.80 -1.80 -9.95
N SER A 176 -15.52 -1.04 -8.88
CA SER A 176 -16.47 -0.79 -7.78
C SER A 176 -17.62 0.16 -8.12
N GLU A 177 -17.54 0.86 -9.25
CA GLU A 177 -18.56 1.79 -9.74
C GLU A 177 -19.26 1.28 -11.01
N VAL A 178 -19.03 0.01 -11.35
CA VAL A 178 -19.61 -0.63 -12.52
C VAL A 178 -21.12 -0.74 -12.38
N LEU A 179 -21.86 -0.17 -13.34
CA LEU A 179 -23.30 -0.34 -13.41
C LEU A 179 -23.68 -1.72 -13.96
N PRO A 180 -24.80 -2.32 -13.50
CA PRO A 180 -25.33 -3.57 -14.06
C PRO A 180 -25.55 -3.49 -15.57
N ASP A 181 -24.99 -4.45 -16.32
CA ASP A 181 -25.10 -4.52 -17.78
C ASP A 181 -25.21 -5.98 -18.26
N PRO A 182 -26.40 -6.43 -18.73
CA PRO A 182 -26.61 -7.79 -19.22
C PRO A 182 -25.76 -8.19 -20.43
N ASP A 183 -25.22 -7.21 -21.17
CA ASP A 183 -24.37 -7.46 -22.34
C ASP A 183 -22.88 -7.55 -21.98
N ARG A 184 -22.50 -7.31 -20.71
CA ARG A 184 -21.12 -7.38 -20.24
C ARG A 184 -20.70 -8.82 -19.98
N ASP A 185 -19.50 -9.16 -20.44
CA ASP A 185 -18.83 -10.41 -20.07
C ASP A 185 -18.19 -10.28 -18.67
N PRO A 186 -18.64 -11.05 -17.66
CA PRO A 186 -18.03 -11.03 -16.32
C PRO A 186 -16.54 -11.42 -16.31
N ALA A 187 -16.08 -12.17 -17.32
CA ALA A 187 -14.66 -12.50 -17.46
C ALA A 187 -13.77 -11.26 -17.64
N VAL A 188 -14.30 -10.18 -18.23
CA VAL A 188 -13.57 -8.91 -18.37
C VAL A 188 -13.37 -8.25 -17.01
N LEU A 189 -14.41 -8.23 -16.17
CA LEU A 189 -14.30 -7.68 -14.81
C LEU A 189 -13.32 -8.49 -13.96
N ARG A 190 -13.38 -9.82 -14.04
CA ARG A 190 -12.45 -10.72 -13.34
C ARG A 190 -11.02 -10.51 -13.80
N ALA A 191 -10.79 -10.37 -15.11
CA ALA A 191 -9.45 -10.10 -15.64
C ALA A 191 -8.89 -8.76 -15.14
N ASP A 192 -9.70 -7.69 -15.08
CA ASP A 192 -9.26 -6.40 -14.56
C ASP A 192 -9.00 -6.42 -13.04
N TRP A 193 -9.77 -7.20 -12.28
CA TRP A 193 -9.54 -7.42 -10.84
C TRP A 193 -8.27 -8.23 -10.59
N ASP A 194 -8.08 -9.33 -11.34
CA ASP A 194 -6.86 -10.15 -11.31
C ASP A 194 -5.63 -9.34 -11.72
N GLN A 195 -5.78 -8.39 -12.65
CA GLN A 195 -4.70 -7.48 -13.03
C GLN A 195 -4.32 -6.55 -11.88
N ALA A 196 -5.31 -5.98 -11.16
CA ALA A 196 -5.04 -5.18 -9.96
C ALA A 196 -4.37 -6.00 -8.85
N TYR A 197 -4.80 -7.27 -8.68
CA TYR A 197 -4.21 -8.20 -7.73
C TYR A 197 -2.77 -8.61 -8.10
N CYS A 198 -2.51 -8.89 -9.38
CA CYS A 198 -1.18 -9.23 -9.88
C CYS A 198 -0.18 -8.08 -9.65
N VAL A 199 -0.58 -6.84 -9.99
CA VAL A 199 0.25 -5.65 -9.78
C VAL A 199 0.49 -5.39 -8.29
N TRP A 200 -0.57 -5.47 -7.47
CA TRP A 200 -0.44 -5.30 -6.03
C TRP A 200 0.50 -6.36 -5.44
N THR A 201 0.28 -7.64 -5.71
CA THR A 201 1.08 -8.75 -5.16
C THR A 201 2.54 -8.67 -5.61
N GLY A 202 2.81 -8.27 -6.85
CA GLY A 202 4.16 -8.15 -7.38
C GLY A 202 4.95 -6.95 -6.84
N VAL A 203 4.31 -5.79 -6.66
CA VAL A 203 5.01 -4.54 -6.31
C VAL A 203 4.80 -4.12 -4.86
N LEU A 204 3.56 -4.16 -4.37
CA LEU A 204 3.15 -3.59 -3.09
C LEU A 204 3.03 -4.65 -1.97
N GLY A 205 2.65 -5.89 -2.31
CA GLY A 205 2.59 -7.02 -1.38
C GLY A 205 3.88 -7.26 -0.59
N PRO A 206 5.09 -7.11 -1.20
CA PRO A 206 6.33 -7.19 -0.45
C PRO A 206 6.45 -6.15 0.69
N LEU A 207 5.87 -4.95 0.53
CA LEU A 207 5.83 -3.94 1.59
C LEU A 207 4.96 -4.39 2.76
N SER A 208 3.85 -5.08 2.48
CA SER A 208 2.95 -5.65 3.49
C SER A 208 3.66 -6.73 4.31
N THR A 209 4.35 -7.65 3.64
CA THR A 209 5.18 -8.66 4.30
C THR A 209 6.28 -8.03 5.16
N GLN A 210 6.94 -6.99 4.66
CA GLN A 210 7.98 -6.26 5.41
C GLN A 210 7.40 -5.55 6.63
N ALA A 211 6.27 -4.86 6.46
CA ALA A 211 5.60 -4.16 7.56
C ALA A 211 5.25 -5.14 8.67
N THR A 212 4.68 -6.30 8.36
CA THR A 212 4.35 -7.34 9.35
C THR A 212 5.60 -7.92 10.04
N ALA A 213 6.76 -7.92 9.38
CA ALA A 213 8.01 -8.45 9.91
C ALA A 213 8.76 -7.47 10.83
N ASP A 214 8.47 -6.17 10.77
CA ASP A 214 9.14 -5.18 11.61
C ASP A 214 8.81 -5.38 13.10
N GLU A 215 9.81 -5.22 13.96
CA GLU A 215 9.62 -5.36 15.41
C GLU A 215 8.61 -4.31 15.90
N GLY A 216 7.51 -4.77 16.52
CA GLY A 216 6.45 -3.89 17.03
C GLY A 216 5.36 -3.55 16.01
N ALA A 217 5.33 -4.17 14.83
CA ALA A 217 4.34 -3.83 13.80
C ALA A 217 2.91 -4.33 14.07
N VAL A 218 2.77 -5.47 14.75
CA VAL A 218 1.44 -6.08 15.04
C VAL A 218 0.90 -5.65 16.40
N GLU A 219 1.77 -5.32 17.35
CA GLU A 219 1.41 -4.84 18.69
C GLU A 219 1.67 -3.33 18.72
N PRO A 220 0.65 -2.47 18.89
CA PRO A 220 -0.58 -2.74 19.64
C PRO A 220 -1.87 -2.83 18.80
N THR A 221 -1.78 -2.86 17.46
CA THR A 221 -2.98 -2.77 16.59
C THR A 221 -3.76 -4.08 16.51
N GLY A 222 -3.08 -5.23 16.64
CA GLY A 222 -3.65 -6.56 16.43
C GLY A 222 -4.10 -6.82 14.98
N VAL A 223 -3.81 -5.90 14.04
CA VAL A 223 -4.27 -5.98 12.65
C VAL A 223 -3.20 -6.66 11.81
N ASP A 224 -3.57 -7.77 11.18
CA ASP A 224 -2.80 -8.38 10.10
C ASP A 224 -3.20 -7.70 8.78
N TRP A 225 -2.44 -6.69 8.38
CA TRP A 225 -2.72 -5.90 7.17
C TRP A 225 -2.64 -6.74 5.90
N ASP A 226 -1.73 -7.70 5.85
CA ASP A 226 -1.57 -8.58 4.69
C ASP A 226 -2.82 -9.45 4.53
N ALA A 227 -3.24 -10.11 5.60
CA ALA A 227 -4.45 -10.92 5.61
C ALA A 227 -5.70 -10.07 5.27
N GLN A 228 -5.81 -8.85 5.82
CA GLN A 228 -6.95 -7.96 5.53
C GLN A 228 -7.00 -7.53 4.06
N ILE A 229 -5.85 -7.31 3.41
CA ILE A 229 -5.78 -6.95 1.98
C ILE A 229 -6.09 -8.16 1.10
N LEU A 230 -5.52 -9.33 1.40
CA LEU A 230 -5.77 -10.56 0.65
C LEU A 230 -7.25 -10.96 0.73
N GLU A 231 -7.84 -10.97 1.93
CA GLU A 231 -9.27 -11.21 2.12
C GLU A 231 -10.11 -10.21 1.33
N ALA A 232 -9.72 -8.92 1.29
CA ALA A 232 -10.43 -7.93 0.50
C ALA A 232 -10.36 -8.18 -1.02
N PHE A 233 -9.22 -8.65 -1.54
CA PHE A 233 -9.14 -9.04 -2.94
C PHE A 233 -10.01 -10.25 -3.24
N GLU A 234 -10.04 -11.25 -2.35
CA GLU A 234 -10.89 -12.45 -2.47
C GLU A 234 -12.38 -12.10 -2.40
N ASP A 235 -12.78 -11.33 -1.39
CA ASP A 235 -14.15 -10.83 -1.20
C ASP A 235 -14.62 -10.08 -2.44
N GLY A 236 -13.84 -9.09 -2.89
CA GLY A 236 -14.23 -8.25 -4.01
C GLY A 236 -14.28 -9.01 -5.34
N TYR A 237 -13.39 -9.99 -5.54
CA TYR A 237 -13.44 -10.88 -6.70
C TYR A 237 -14.72 -11.71 -6.71
N ALA A 238 -15.10 -12.29 -5.56
CA ALA A 238 -16.35 -13.02 -5.41
C ALA A 238 -17.58 -12.11 -5.61
N GLY A 239 -17.47 -10.83 -5.27
CA GLY A 239 -18.51 -9.83 -5.47
C GLY A 239 -18.69 -9.32 -6.91
N LEU A 240 -17.82 -9.69 -7.86
CA LEU A 240 -17.95 -9.26 -9.26
C LEU A 240 -19.18 -9.86 -9.97
N GLU A 241 -19.66 -10.99 -9.45
CA GLU A 241 -20.91 -11.63 -9.87
C GLU A 241 -21.92 -11.50 -8.72
N GLY A 242 -22.96 -10.70 -8.91
CA GLY A 242 -23.93 -10.44 -7.85
C GLY A 242 -24.80 -11.66 -7.53
N PRO A 243 -25.36 -11.69 -6.30
CA PRO A 243 -26.15 -12.83 -5.82
C PRO A 243 -27.48 -13.02 -6.56
N GLU A 244 -28.01 -11.97 -7.19
CA GLU A 244 -29.26 -12.02 -7.96
C GLU A 244 -29.01 -12.26 -9.46
N GLU A 245 -27.98 -11.61 -10.01
CA GLU A 245 -27.68 -11.59 -11.44
C GLU A 245 -26.16 -11.54 -11.64
N ALA A 246 -25.58 -12.53 -12.31
CA ALA A 246 -24.11 -12.65 -12.47
C ALA A 246 -23.46 -11.49 -13.26
N TRP A 247 -24.24 -10.70 -13.99
CA TRP A 247 -23.79 -9.54 -14.77
C TRP A 247 -23.91 -8.20 -14.01
N ALA A 248 -24.38 -8.25 -12.76
CA ALA A 248 -24.52 -7.10 -11.88
C ALA A 248 -23.63 -7.31 -10.65
N PRO A 249 -22.50 -6.59 -10.51
CA PRO A 249 -21.65 -6.71 -9.33
C PRO A 249 -22.42 -6.42 -8.03
N ASP A 250 -22.01 -7.07 -6.93
CA ASP A 250 -22.51 -6.78 -5.60
C ASP A 250 -21.81 -5.53 -5.04
N ASP A 251 -22.51 -4.40 -5.09
CA ASP A 251 -22.01 -3.11 -4.58
C ASP A 251 -21.66 -3.16 -3.09
N TRP A 252 -22.32 -3.99 -2.27
CA TRP A 252 -22.00 -4.09 -0.84
C TRP A 252 -20.62 -4.70 -0.62
N VAL A 253 -20.23 -5.63 -1.49
CA VAL A 253 -18.96 -6.35 -1.41
C VAL A 253 -17.86 -5.58 -2.14
N THR A 254 -18.06 -5.27 -3.42
CA THR A 254 -17.02 -4.69 -4.29
C THR A 254 -16.56 -3.31 -3.82
N LYS A 255 -17.49 -2.43 -3.40
CA LYS A 255 -17.13 -1.10 -2.87
C LYS A 255 -16.35 -1.18 -1.55
N ALA A 256 -16.77 -2.05 -0.64
CA ALA A 256 -16.08 -2.25 0.63
C ALA A 256 -14.70 -2.88 0.42
N ALA A 257 -14.60 -3.93 -0.39
CA ALA A 257 -13.36 -4.58 -0.79
C ALA A 257 -12.35 -3.59 -1.38
N LYS A 258 -12.79 -2.75 -2.32
CA LYS A 258 -11.96 -1.68 -2.91
C LYS A 258 -11.35 -0.77 -1.84
N GLN A 259 -12.12 -0.37 -0.82
CA GLN A 259 -11.59 0.46 0.26
C GLN A 259 -10.68 -0.30 1.22
N LYS A 260 -11.03 -1.57 1.54
CA LYS A 260 -10.16 -2.45 2.33
C LYS A 260 -8.78 -2.58 1.68
N VAL A 261 -8.70 -2.89 0.39
CA VAL A 261 -7.42 -2.99 -0.34
C VAL A 261 -6.68 -1.65 -0.32
N GLU A 262 -7.33 -0.57 -0.76
CA GLU A 262 -6.68 0.74 -0.92
C GLU A 262 -6.16 1.28 0.43
N LYS A 263 -7.02 1.35 1.45
CA LYS A 263 -6.68 2.02 2.71
C LYS A 263 -5.74 1.18 3.57
N SER A 264 -5.86 -0.14 3.53
CA SER A 264 -4.91 -1.02 4.23
C SER A 264 -3.53 -0.97 3.56
N THR A 265 -3.46 -0.82 2.24
CA THR A 265 -2.18 -0.58 1.55
C THR A 265 -1.56 0.75 2.01
N PHE A 266 -2.35 1.80 2.20
CA PHE A 266 -1.83 3.06 2.78
C PHE A 266 -1.34 2.87 4.22
N ALA A 267 -2.03 2.08 5.03
CA ALA A 267 -1.59 1.74 6.38
C ALA A 267 -0.24 1.01 6.38
N VAL A 268 -0.05 0.06 5.46
CA VAL A 268 1.24 -0.62 5.26
C VAL A 268 2.34 0.38 4.89
N ILE A 269 2.07 1.28 3.94
CA ILE A 269 3.04 2.29 3.49
C ILE A 269 3.40 3.24 4.63
N ASP A 270 2.41 3.72 5.40
CA ASP A 270 2.58 4.55 6.59
C ASP A 270 3.54 3.90 7.61
N ARG A 271 3.31 2.63 7.94
CA ARG A 271 4.18 1.85 8.83
C ARG A 271 5.61 1.72 8.31
N ARG A 272 5.75 1.44 7.00
CA ARG A 272 7.06 1.32 6.36
C ARG A 272 7.83 2.63 6.36
N ILE A 273 7.16 3.77 6.18
CA ILE A 273 7.80 5.09 6.26
C ILE A 273 8.42 5.29 7.65
N VAL A 274 7.66 5.03 8.72
CA VAL A 274 8.14 5.20 10.10
C VAL A 274 9.29 4.23 10.41
N ALA A 275 9.17 2.96 10.00
CA ALA A 275 10.22 1.96 10.20
C ALA A 275 11.53 2.33 9.46
N LEU A 276 11.43 2.75 8.20
CA LEU A 276 12.58 3.18 7.41
C LEU A 276 13.20 4.47 7.94
N ALA A 277 12.39 5.41 8.45
CA ALA A 277 12.88 6.61 9.12
C ALA A 277 13.64 6.25 10.41
N GLN A 278 13.18 5.26 11.16
CA GLN A 278 13.86 4.74 12.35
C GLN A 278 15.19 4.08 11.99
N ASP A 279 15.22 3.25 10.95
CA ASP A 279 16.45 2.63 10.43
C ASP A 279 17.47 3.69 9.96
N ALA A 280 16.99 4.73 9.28
CA ALA A 280 17.82 5.85 8.86
C ALA A 280 18.43 6.59 10.05
N LEU A 281 17.64 6.89 11.08
CA LEU A 281 18.11 7.55 12.30
C LEU A 281 19.13 6.69 13.08
N ASP A 282 18.81 5.41 13.32
CA ASP A 282 19.64 4.53 14.15
C ASP A 282 20.91 4.06 13.44
N GLY A 283 20.81 3.81 12.13
CA GLY A 283 21.89 3.30 11.29
C GLY A 283 22.70 4.36 10.57
N GLY A 284 22.18 5.59 10.44
CA GLY A 284 22.68 6.58 9.50
C GLY A 284 22.49 6.13 8.04
N ASP A 285 21.45 5.33 7.76
CA ASP A 285 21.21 4.76 6.43
C ASP A 285 20.46 5.74 5.53
N GLU A 286 21.22 6.46 4.68
CA GLU A 286 20.66 7.40 3.70
C GLU A 286 19.74 6.71 2.68
N ALA A 287 19.96 5.42 2.38
CA ALA A 287 19.09 4.68 1.48
C ALA A 287 17.72 4.43 2.11
N ALA A 288 17.67 4.16 3.42
CA ALA A 288 16.42 3.98 4.14
C ALA A 288 15.60 5.29 4.18
N ALA A 289 16.26 6.43 4.43
CA ALA A 289 15.60 7.75 4.38
C ALA A 289 15.04 8.07 2.99
N HIS A 290 15.80 7.77 1.95
CA HIS A 290 15.37 7.96 0.57
C HIS A 290 14.22 7.03 0.17
N GLU A 291 14.25 5.77 0.61
CA GLU A 291 13.13 4.83 0.40
C GLU A 291 11.86 5.28 1.14
N ALA A 292 12.00 5.78 2.37
CA ALA A 292 10.89 6.37 3.12
C ALA A 292 10.29 7.57 2.38
N LEU A 293 11.12 8.43 1.79
CA LEU A 293 10.68 9.56 0.96
C LEU A 293 9.88 9.07 -0.26
N GLY A 294 10.40 8.09 -0.99
CA GLY A 294 9.69 7.53 -2.16
C GLY A 294 8.34 6.89 -1.79
N LEU A 295 8.22 6.29 -0.60
CA LEU A 295 6.95 5.79 -0.07
C LEU A 295 6.00 6.91 0.39
N PHE A 296 6.54 7.97 0.99
CA PHE A 296 5.78 9.15 1.40
C PHE A 296 5.11 9.84 0.21
N ASP A 297 5.80 9.89 -0.93
CA ASP A 297 5.27 10.45 -2.18
C ASP A 297 4.02 9.70 -2.69
N ILE A 298 3.89 8.40 -2.38
CA ILE A 298 2.69 7.61 -2.70
C ILE A 298 1.48 8.08 -1.87
N LEU A 299 1.73 8.53 -0.64
CA LEU A 299 0.69 9.03 0.28
C LEU A 299 0.39 10.51 0.09
N GLU A 300 1.18 11.26 -0.68
CA GLU A 300 1.06 12.71 -0.80
C GLU A 300 -0.37 13.16 -1.18
N ASP A 301 -1.00 12.53 -2.18
CA ASP A 301 -2.39 12.88 -2.59
C ASP A 301 -3.44 12.60 -1.50
N ARG A 302 -3.05 11.84 -0.47
CA ARG A 302 -3.82 11.49 0.71
C ARG A 302 -3.47 12.33 1.93
N ILE A 303 -2.44 13.15 1.94
CA ILE A 303 -2.10 13.99 3.11
C ILE A 303 -2.05 15.47 2.75
N ASN A 304 -1.66 15.80 1.51
CA ASN A 304 -1.54 17.16 1.02
C ASN A 304 -2.92 17.81 0.88
N GLU A 305 -3.04 19.06 1.35
CA GLU A 305 -4.29 19.83 1.44
C GLU A 305 -5.42 19.08 2.19
N ARG A 306 -5.05 18.09 3.00
CA ARG A 306 -5.97 17.16 3.67
C ARG A 306 -5.69 17.08 5.16
N ASN A 307 -5.38 18.22 5.74
CA ASN A 307 -5.31 18.51 7.17
C ASN A 307 -3.94 18.46 7.84
N THR A 308 -2.84 18.21 7.11
CA THR A 308 -1.47 18.19 7.68
C THR A 308 -0.60 19.29 7.05
N PRO A 309 -0.09 20.28 7.83
CA PRO A 309 0.80 21.32 7.30
C PRO A 309 2.23 20.84 6.99
N ALA A 310 2.60 19.64 7.45
CA ALA A 310 3.99 19.20 7.52
C ALA A 310 4.48 18.40 6.30
N VAL A 311 3.77 18.35 5.18
CA VAL A 311 4.22 17.62 3.97
C VAL A 311 5.63 18.04 3.55
N GLU A 312 5.86 19.35 3.41
CA GLU A 312 7.19 19.88 3.10
C GLU A 312 8.20 19.60 4.21
N GLY A 313 7.78 19.66 5.48
CA GLY A 313 8.65 19.37 6.62
C GLY A 313 9.11 17.92 6.67
N ILE A 314 8.24 16.96 6.36
CA ILE A 314 8.59 15.53 6.27
C ILE A 314 9.51 15.29 5.07
N ARG A 315 9.20 15.88 3.90
CA ARG A 315 10.05 15.80 2.70
C ARG A 315 11.46 16.33 2.98
N GLU A 316 11.57 17.53 3.55
CA GLU A 316 12.85 18.14 3.92
C GLU A 316 13.63 17.30 4.94
N MET A 317 12.93 16.69 5.90
CA MET A 317 13.54 15.82 6.91
C MET A 317 14.09 14.53 6.30
N LEU A 318 13.30 13.83 5.47
CA LEU A 318 13.70 12.57 4.84
C LEU A 318 14.75 12.75 3.74
N ALA A 319 14.78 13.91 3.07
CA ALA A 319 15.82 14.26 2.09
C ALA A 319 17.10 14.84 2.74
N GLY A 320 17.09 15.07 4.04
CA GLY A 320 18.11 15.80 4.78
C GLY A 320 19.18 14.91 5.43
N ASP A 321 19.75 15.42 6.52
CA ASP A 321 20.70 14.68 7.36
C ASP A 321 19.96 13.58 8.15
N THR A 322 20.40 12.33 8.03
CA THR A 322 19.79 11.18 8.72
C THR A 322 19.79 11.34 10.25
N ALA A 323 20.77 12.07 10.80
CA ALA A 323 20.82 12.37 12.23
C ALA A 323 19.75 13.38 12.70
N ALA A 324 19.08 14.06 11.77
CA ALA A 324 18.00 15.01 12.04
C ALA A 324 16.60 14.41 11.83
N ILE A 325 16.50 13.16 11.38
CA ILE A 325 15.22 12.47 11.21
C ILE A 325 14.59 12.22 12.59
N ASP A 326 13.30 12.54 12.71
CA ASP A 326 12.48 12.28 13.88
C ASP A 326 11.29 11.38 13.48
N PRO A 327 11.42 10.05 13.61
CA PRO A 327 10.39 9.09 13.20
C PRO A 327 9.08 9.28 13.96
N ALA A 328 9.14 9.64 15.25
CA ALA A 328 7.95 9.88 16.08
C ALA A 328 7.20 11.12 15.60
N TRP A 329 7.93 12.20 15.30
CA TRP A 329 7.31 13.38 14.71
C TRP A 329 6.68 13.09 13.34
N ILE A 330 7.31 12.29 12.48
CA ILE A 330 6.73 11.86 11.20
C ILE A 330 5.41 11.09 11.42
N GLU A 331 5.40 10.11 12.34
CA GLU A 331 4.19 9.34 12.68
C GLU A 331 3.05 10.26 13.18
N GLU A 332 3.35 11.19 14.09
CA GLU A 332 2.37 12.16 14.59
C GLU A 332 1.79 13.04 13.47
N GLN A 333 2.64 13.58 12.59
CA GLN A 333 2.21 14.45 11.50
C GLN A 333 1.34 13.71 10.48
N MET A 334 1.66 12.46 10.16
CA MET A 334 0.84 11.62 9.29
C MET A 334 -0.48 11.25 9.97
N ALA A 335 -0.47 10.95 11.27
CA ALA A 335 -1.66 10.63 12.03
C ALA A 335 -2.69 11.76 12.10
N ILE A 336 -2.27 13.03 12.07
CA ILE A 336 -3.18 14.19 12.00
C ILE A 336 -4.17 14.08 10.81
N ALA A 337 -3.68 13.71 9.63
CA ALA A 337 -4.54 13.54 8.45
C ALA A 337 -5.49 12.35 8.60
N PHE A 338 -5.01 11.25 9.20
CA PHE A 338 -5.81 10.03 9.35
C PHE A 338 -6.87 10.14 10.44
N VAL A 339 -6.59 10.75 11.59
CA VAL A 339 -7.57 10.88 12.69
C VAL A 339 -8.75 11.77 12.31
N LYS A 340 -8.52 12.85 11.56
CA LYS A 340 -9.60 13.71 11.06
C LYS A 340 -10.51 12.97 10.07
N ARG A 341 -9.94 12.11 9.23
CA ARG A 341 -10.73 11.24 8.35
C ARG A 341 -11.50 10.19 9.11
N ALA A 342 -10.86 9.50 10.05
CA ALA A 342 -11.53 8.54 10.91
C ALA A 342 -12.74 9.18 11.59
N ARG A 343 -12.57 10.39 12.16
CA ARG A 343 -13.65 11.19 12.74
C ARG A 343 -14.78 11.47 11.76
N LYS A 344 -14.46 11.90 10.53
CA LYS A 344 -15.48 12.19 9.50
C LYS A 344 -16.42 11.01 9.30
N TYR A 345 -15.89 9.80 9.21
CA TYR A 345 -16.68 8.60 8.99
C TYR A 345 -17.46 8.10 10.23
N CYS A 346 -17.27 8.71 11.40
CA CYS A 346 -18.05 8.36 12.59
C CYS A 346 -19.52 8.81 12.48
N ASP A 347 -19.82 9.85 11.69
CA ASP A 347 -21.18 10.39 11.50
C ASP A 347 -21.56 10.72 10.04
N GLU A 348 -20.64 10.62 9.07
CA GLU A 348 -20.95 10.90 7.65
C GLU A 348 -22.20 10.17 7.16
N ALA A 349 -22.35 8.88 7.47
CA ALA A 349 -23.50 8.11 6.99
C ALA A 349 -24.84 8.59 7.60
N LEU A 350 -24.80 9.14 8.81
CA LEU A 350 -25.96 9.75 9.47
C LEU A 350 -26.31 11.10 8.80
N ASP A 351 -25.30 11.93 8.57
CA ASP A 351 -25.46 13.27 8.00
C ASP A 351 -25.90 13.23 6.54
N GLU A 352 -25.36 12.29 5.76
CA GLU A 352 -25.69 12.09 4.35
C GLU A 352 -26.94 11.22 4.14
N GLY A 353 -27.43 10.56 5.19
CA GLY A 353 -28.57 9.64 5.12
C GLY A 353 -28.29 8.40 4.26
N SER A 354 -27.05 7.88 4.34
CA SER A 354 -26.57 6.73 3.56
C SER A 354 -26.54 5.42 4.37
N ILE A 355 -27.12 5.39 5.56
CA ILE A 355 -27.39 4.15 6.30
C ILE A 355 -28.31 3.25 5.46
N GLY A 356 -28.07 1.94 5.51
CA GLY A 356 -28.80 0.98 4.67
C GLY A 356 -28.36 0.98 3.21
N THR A 357 -27.24 1.64 2.87
CA THR A 357 -26.69 1.69 1.50
C THR A 357 -25.25 1.16 1.43
N PRO A 358 -24.83 0.64 0.26
CA PRO A 358 -23.43 0.27 0.03
C PRO A 358 -22.43 1.39 0.29
N ASP A 359 -22.79 2.65 0.00
CA ASP A 359 -21.89 3.78 0.21
C ASP A 359 -21.70 4.10 1.70
N GLY A 360 -22.74 3.98 2.52
CA GLY A 360 -22.62 4.10 3.97
C GLY A 360 -21.74 3.00 4.59
N TYR A 361 -21.93 1.75 4.13
CA TYR A 361 -21.09 0.62 4.58
C TYR A 361 -19.63 0.74 4.14
N LYS A 362 -19.40 1.18 2.90
CA LYS A 362 -18.09 1.54 2.36
C LYS A 362 -17.41 2.60 3.24
N GLY A 363 -18.11 3.69 3.57
CA GLY A 363 -17.60 4.76 4.43
C GLY A 363 -17.25 4.27 5.83
N ALA A 364 -18.07 3.41 6.43
CA ALA A 364 -17.79 2.81 7.74
C ALA A 364 -16.52 1.93 7.73
N TRP A 365 -16.22 1.23 6.63
CA TRP A 365 -14.94 0.54 6.45
C TRP A 365 -13.76 1.50 6.31
N GLU A 366 -13.91 2.61 5.57
CA GLU A 366 -12.86 3.64 5.50
C GLU A 366 -12.53 4.19 6.90
N GLY A 367 -13.55 4.54 7.69
CA GLY A 367 -13.37 5.00 9.08
C GLY A 367 -12.69 3.98 9.99
N THR A 368 -13.06 2.71 9.84
CA THR A 368 -12.43 1.59 10.58
C THR A 368 -10.93 1.50 10.29
N ILE A 369 -10.53 1.57 9.03
CA ILE A 369 -9.12 1.39 8.64
C ILE A 369 -8.27 2.59 9.08
N TYR A 370 -8.75 3.82 8.88
CA TYR A 370 -8.03 4.99 9.40
C TYR A 370 -7.89 4.95 10.92
N SER A 371 -8.91 4.45 11.62
CA SER A 371 -8.86 4.24 13.07
C SER A 371 -7.82 3.19 13.49
N GLN A 372 -7.68 2.11 12.72
CA GLN A 372 -6.64 1.10 12.92
C GLN A 372 -5.23 1.68 12.70
N VAL A 373 -5.06 2.60 11.74
CA VAL A 373 -3.78 3.30 11.50
C VAL A 373 -3.35 4.11 12.71
N VAL A 374 -4.24 4.93 13.26
CA VAL A 374 -3.92 5.82 14.40
C VAL A 374 -4.04 5.14 15.77
N LEU A 375 -4.39 3.85 15.82
CA LEU A 375 -4.65 3.13 17.05
C LEU A 375 -3.48 3.15 18.05
N PRO A 376 -2.20 3.03 17.63
CA PRO A 376 -1.09 3.11 18.58
C PRO A 376 -1.01 4.45 19.31
N LEU A 377 -1.24 5.56 18.58
CA LEU A 377 -1.28 6.88 19.19
C LEU A 377 -2.52 7.07 20.07
N MET A 378 -3.66 6.45 19.74
CA MET A 378 -4.81 6.44 20.66
C MET A 378 -4.46 5.73 21.97
N ILE A 379 -3.79 4.58 21.90
CA ILE A 379 -3.35 3.82 23.07
C ILE A 379 -2.32 4.60 23.91
N GLU A 380 -1.44 5.35 23.25
CA GLU A 380 -0.39 6.11 23.92
C GLU A 380 -0.92 7.41 24.54
N TYR A 381 -1.75 8.16 23.82
CA TYR A 381 -2.09 9.55 24.16
C TYR A 381 -3.48 9.74 24.78
N VAL A 382 -4.40 8.80 24.59
CA VAL A 382 -5.77 8.93 25.13
C VAL A 382 -5.88 8.16 26.46
N ASP A 383 -6.02 8.91 27.57
CA ASP A 383 -6.11 8.33 28.91
C ASP A 383 -7.33 7.40 29.04
N GLY A 384 -7.08 6.16 29.46
CA GLY A 384 -8.12 5.14 29.63
C GLY A 384 -8.69 4.57 28.33
N PHE A 385 -8.04 4.80 27.18
CA PHE A 385 -8.47 4.25 25.89
C PHE A 385 -8.48 2.72 25.90
N ASP A 386 -9.61 2.15 25.46
CA ASP A 386 -9.82 0.71 25.30
C ASP A 386 -9.94 0.39 23.81
N ALA A 387 -8.85 -0.11 23.25
CA ALA A 387 -8.75 -0.46 21.83
C ALA A 387 -9.75 -1.56 21.42
N GLU A 388 -10.01 -2.54 22.29
CA GLU A 388 -10.94 -3.63 21.98
C GLU A 388 -12.37 -3.10 21.90
N THR A 389 -12.80 -2.32 22.90
CA THR A 389 -14.12 -1.68 22.90
C THR A 389 -14.29 -0.74 21.70
N TYR A 390 -13.26 0.05 21.36
CA TYR A 390 -13.31 0.98 20.25
C TYR A 390 -13.41 0.29 18.89
N LEU A 391 -12.64 -0.78 18.65
CA LEU A 391 -12.74 -1.56 17.41
C LEU A 391 -14.06 -2.35 17.33
N GLN A 392 -14.60 -2.80 18.47
CA GLN A 392 -15.93 -3.41 18.52
C GLN A 392 -17.03 -2.39 18.17
N ALA A 393 -16.93 -1.14 18.64
CA ALA A 393 -17.88 -0.09 18.27
C ALA A 393 -17.88 0.16 16.74
N TRP A 394 -16.73 0.13 16.08
CA TRP A 394 -16.67 0.19 14.62
C TRP A 394 -17.34 -1.03 13.96
N ALA A 395 -17.15 -2.23 14.49
CA ALA A 395 -17.80 -3.43 13.99
C ALA A 395 -19.33 -3.36 14.13
N ASP A 396 -19.82 -2.88 15.28
CA ASP A 396 -21.25 -2.68 15.52
C ASP A 396 -21.83 -1.58 14.62
N TYR A 397 -21.07 -0.51 14.37
CA TYR A 397 -21.47 0.56 13.45
C TYR A 397 -21.61 0.03 12.01
N ARG A 398 -20.66 -0.79 11.55
CA ARG A 398 -20.74 -1.47 10.23
C ARG A 398 -21.94 -2.41 10.16
N ALA A 399 -22.24 -3.15 11.23
CA ALA A 399 -23.41 -4.01 11.29
C ALA A 399 -24.72 -3.21 11.19
N ALA A 400 -24.78 -2.03 11.81
CA ALA A 400 -25.91 -1.13 11.70
C ALA A 400 -26.11 -0.61 10.26
N MET A 401 -25.04 -0.35 9.51
CA MET A 401 -25.12 0.03 8.09
C MET A 401 -25.81 -1.05 7.25
N ILE A 402 -25.42 -2.31 7.42
CA ILE A 402 -26.01 -3.45 6.70
C ILE A 402 -27.47 -3.66 7.12
N ALA A 403 -27.77 -3.48 8.41
CA ALA A 403 -29.11 -3.71 8.96
C ALA A 403 -30.12 -2.57 8.68
N ASP A 404 -29.69 -1.47 8.04
CA ASP A 404 -30.46 -0.23 7.92
C ASP A 404 -30.95 0.29 9.29
N ASP A 405 -30.11 0.15 10.32
CA ASP A 405 -30.44 0.48 11.70
C ASP A 405 -29.89 1.86 12.10
N SER A 406 -30.65 2.90 11.75
CA SER A 406 -30.28 4.27 12.08
C SER A 406 -30.27 4.56 13.58
N GLU A 407 -31.06 3.85 14.39
CA GLU A 407 -31.09 4.04 15.84
C GLU A 407 -29.81 3.52 16.49
N ALA A 408 -29.38 2.31 16.10
CA ALA A 408 -28.10 1.74 16.54
C ALA A 408 -26.92 2.61 16.09
N ALA A 409 -26.91 3.07 14.83
CA ALA A 409 -25.86 3.95 14.31
C ALA A 409 -25.75 5.26 15.12
N LEU A 410 -26.89 5.88 15.48
CA LEU A 410 -26.94 7.08 16.32
C LEU A 410 -26.44 6.85 17.75
N GLU A 411 -26.61 5.65 18.30
CA GLU A 411 -26.14 5.30 19.65
C GLU A 411 -24.63 5.04 19.68
N ILE A 412 -24.08 4.46 18.62
CA ILE A 412 -22.66 4.09 18.51
C ILE A 412 -21.78 5.29 18.12
N SER A 413 -22.26 6.12 17.19
CA SER A 413 -21.50 7.25 16.62
C SER A 413 -20.83 8.15 17.68
N PRO A 414 -21.49 8.58 18.78
CA PRO A 414 -20.85 9.39 19.82
C PRO A 414 -19.61 8.75 20.45
N GLN A 415 -19.60 7.43 20.60
CA GLN A 415 -18.47 6.70 21.19
C GLN A 415 -17.26 6.75 20.26
N LEU A 416 -17.49 6.60 18.95
CA LEU A 416 -16.46 6.72 17.93
C LEU A 416 -15.92 8.15 17.83
N ILE A 417 -16.82 9.14 17.87
CA ILE A 417 -16.45 10.57 17.85
C ILE A 417 -15.59 10.93 19.06
N GLU A 418 -15.99 10.52 20.27
CA GLU A 418 -15.29 10.86 21.51
C GLU A 418 -13.81 10.41 21.48
N ALA A 419 -13.55 9.17 21.06
CA ALA A 419 -12.20 8.64 20.96
C ALA A 419 -11.35 9.40 19.92
N ASN A 420 -11.90 9.68 18.73
CA ASN A 420 -11.18 10.42 17.70
C ASN A 420 -10.93 11.88 18.09
N CYS A 421 -11.90 12.55 18.73
CA CYS A 421 -11.72 13.90 19.23
C CYS A 421 -10.66 13.95 20.34
N ALA A 422 -10.63 12.96 21.23
CA ALA A 422 -9.62 12.90 22.29
C ALA A 422 -8.19 12.77 21.73
N LEU A 423 -8.00 11.96 20.68
CA LEU A 423 -6.71 11.90 19.99
C LEU A 423 -6.40 13.22 19.26
N GLN A 424 -7.39 13.83 18.60
CA GLN A 424 -7.20 15.14 17.96
C GLN A 424 -6.75 16.21 18.96
N ASP A 425 -7.39 16.28 20.12
CA ASP A 425 -7.00 17.19 21.21
C ASP A 425 -5.57 16.91 21.69
N ALA A 426 -5.18 15.64 21.81
CA ALA A 426 -3.84 15.25 22.23
C ALA A 426 -2.76 15.60 21.20
N LEU A 427 -3.08 15.52 19.90
CA LEU A 427 -2.21 15.94 18.79
C LEU A 427 -2.21 17.46 18.58
N GLY A 428 -3.00 18.22 19.37
CA GLY A 428 -3.06 19.67 19.30
C GLY A 428 -3.88 20.23 18.13
N ILE A 429 -4.75 19.41 17.53
CA ILE A 429 -5.68 19.84 16.47
C ILE A 429 -6.73 20.78 17.06
N ALA A 430 -6.94 21.93 16.41
CA ALA A 430 -7.72 23.02 17.00
C ALA A 430 -9.23 22.75 17.12
N GLU A 431 -9.81 22.01 16.19
CA GLU A 431 -11.25 21.70 16.15
C GLU A 431 -11.49 20.30 15.61
N CYS A 432 -12.18 19.45 16.41
CA CYS A 432 -12.42 18.05 16.06
C CYS A 432 -13.21 17.85 14.75
N THR A 433 -14.01 18.84 14.35
CA THR A 433 -14.88 18.80 13.16
C THR A 433 -14.32 19.57 11.95
N ALA A 434 -13.15 20.22 12.08
CA ALA A 434 -12.61 21.02 11.00
C ALA A 434 -12.00 20.16 9.90
N ASP A 435 -12.26 20.56 8.65
CA ASP A 435 -11.70 20.00 7.42
C ASP A 435 -10.55 20.85 6.85
N GLN A 436 -10.13 21.90 7.58
CA GLN A 436 -9.04 22.80 7.23
C GLN A 436 -7.69 22.29 7.72
N ASP A 437 -6.64 22.60 6.96
CA ASP A 437 -5.25 22.40 7.36
C ASP A 437 -4.92 23.09 8.68
N GLU A 438 -4.26 22.37 9.58
CA GLU A 438 -3.72 22.97 10.80
C GLU A 438 -2.65 23.99 10.42
N SER A 439 -2.71 25.21 10.97
CA SER A 439 -1.65 26.19 10.76
C SER A 439 -0.46 25.87 11.66
N ALA A 440 0.71 25.64 11.06
CA ALA A 440 1.99 25.47 11.77
C ALA A 440 2.36 26.67 12.67
#